data_AF-A0A941FFU6-F1
#
_entry.id   AF-A0A941FFU6-F1
#
_cell.length_a   1.000
_cell.length_b   1.000
_cell.length_c   1.000
_cell.angle_alpha   90.00
_cell.angle_beta   90.00
_cell.angle_gamma   90.00
#
_symmetry.space_group_name_H-M   'P 1'
#
loop_
_entity.id
_entity.type
_entity.pdbx_description
1 polymer ?
#
loop_
_entity_poly.entity_id
_entity_poly.type
_entity_poly.pdbx_seq_one_letter_code
_entity_poly.pdbx_strand_id
1 'polypeptide(L)' 'MGRWNPEDYEYKLTQNTEGSWSGTFRLAADRFYEFKFVLKDENGNITWQDGENNRYKTPLNGEGNYKTAW' A
#
# COMPACT_ATOMS: atom_id res chain seq x y z
N MET A 1 8.00 0.61 0.34
CA MET A 1 7.42 0.73 1.70
C MET A 1 7.82 -0.50 2.51
N GLY A 2 8.26 -0.36 3.76
CA GLY A 2 8.58 -1.53 4.62
C GLY A 2 9.65 -2.49 4.09
N ARG A 3 10.48 -2.05 3.12
CA ARG A 3 11.55 -2.87 2.48
C ARG A 3 11.09 -4.24 1.96
N TRP A 4 9.85 -4.33 1.47
CA TRP A 4 9.24 -5.60 1.01
C TRP A 4 9.07 -6.67 2.09
N ASN A 5 9.13 -6.28 3.37
CA ASN A 5 8.89 -7.17 4.51
C ASN A 5 7.52 -6.84 5.14
N PRO A 6 6.48 -7.63 4.84
CA PRO A 6 5.14 -7.42 5.36
C PRO A 6 4.93 -7.92 6.81
N GLU A 7 5.90 -8.61 7.40
CA GLU A 7 5.79 -9.10 8.78
C GLU A 7 6.20 -8.01 9.79
N ASP A 8 7.27 -7.28 9.49
CA ASP A 8 7.84 -6.27 10.38
C ASP A 8 7.30 -4.85 10.14
N TYR A 9 6.74 -4.59 8.95
CA TYR A 9 6.30 -3.26 8.54
C TYR A 9 4.90 -3.28 7.93
N GLU A 10 3.91 -2.88 8.72
CA GLU A 10 2.50 -2.93 8.32
C GLU A 10 1.95 -1.54 7.95
N TYR A 11 1.51 -1.40 6.70
CA TYR A 11 0.69 -0.28 6.24
C TYR A 11 -0.75 -0.80 6.03
N LYS A 12 -1.53 -0.89 7.11
CA LYS A 12 -2.87 -1.49 7.09
C LYS A 12 -3.88 -0.62 6.37
N LEU A 13 -4.59 -1.21 5.42
CA LEU A 13 -5.77 -0.62 4.80
C LEU A 13 -7.02 -1.04 5.57
N THR A 14 -8.03 -0.18 5.53
CA THR A 14 -9.36 -0.47 6.05
C THR A 14 -10.31 -0.70 4.89
N GLN A 15 -11.14 -1.74 4.99
CA GLN A 15 -12.20 -1.99 4.03
C GLN A 15 -13.36 -1.01 4.28
N ASN A 16 -13.80 -0.35 3.22
CA ASN A 16 -14.99 0.48 3.22
C ASN A 16 -16.24 -0.38 2.98
N THR A 17 -17.42 0.16 3.28
CA THR A 17 -18.70 -0.54 3.13
C THR A 17 -18.99 -1.01 1.70
N GLU A 18 -18.39 -0.36 0.70
CA GLU A 18 -18.51 -0.70 -0.73
C GLU A 18 -17.53 -1.81 -1.18
N GLY A 19 -16.72 -2.36 -0.27
CA GLY A 19 -15.74 -3.41 -0.57
C GLY A 19 -14.38 -2.90 -1.07
N SER A 20 -14.22 -1.59 -1.25
CA SER A 20 -12.92 -0.97 -1.56
C SER A 20 -12.03 -0.91 -0.31
N TRP A 21 -10.71 -0.93 -0.50
CA TRP A 21 -9.73 -0.81 0.59
C TRP A 21 -8.98 0.50 0.48
N SER A 22 -8.83 1.23 1.60
CA SER A 22 -8.14 2.51 1.64
C SER A 22 -7.43 2.77 2.96
N GLY A 23 -6.41 3.62 2.92
CA GLY A 23 -5.69 4.08 4.11
C GLY A 23 -4.87 5.33 3.80
N THR A 24 -4.58 6.12 4.83
CA THR A 24 -3.75 7.32 4.74
C THR A 24 -2.48 7.13 5.53
N PHE A 25 -1.32 7.30 4.89
CA PHE A 25 -0.02 7.04 5.49
C PHE A 25 0.89 8.26 5.35
N ARG A 26 1.73 8.49 6.37
CA ARG A 26 2.77 9.52 6.32
C ARG A 26 3.99 8.96 5.60
N LEU A 27 4.36 9.59 4.49
CA LEU A 27 5.51 9.24 3.66
C LEU A 27 6.44 10.45 3.52
N ALA A 28 7.68 10.21 3.13
CA ALA A 28 8.59 11.30 2.82
C ALA A 28 8.13 12.01 1.52
N ALA A 29 8.18 13.34 1.54
CA ALA A 29 7.86 14.16 0.38
C ALA A 29 8.91 14.03 -0.74
N ASP A 30 8.46 14.23 -1.99
CA ASP A 30 9.27 14.15 -3.21
C ASP A 30 10.12 12.87 -3.33
N ARG A 31 9.51 11.71 -3.08
CA ARG A 31 10.15 10.40 -3.21
C ARG A 31 9.39 9.50 -4.17
N PHE A 32 10.14 8.69 -4.91
CA PHE A 32 9.60 7.58 -5.68
C PHE A 32 9.52 6.34 -4.81
N TYR A 33 8.36 5.69 -4.82
CA TYR A 33 8.13 4.43 -4.15
C TYR A 33 7.66 3.37 -5.16
N GLU A 34 8.19 2.17 -4.98
CA GLU A 34 7.60 0.95 -5.51
C GLU A 34 6.99 0.15 -4.36
N PHE A 35 5.82 -0.45 -4.62
CA PHE A 35 5.09 -1.24 -3.64
C PHE A 35 4.10 -2.19 -4.32
N LYS A 36 3.65 -3.18 -3.55
CA LYS A 36 2.52 -4.04 -3.90
C LYS A 36 1.59 -4.12 -2.70
N PHE A 37 0.33 -4.37 -2.98
CA PHE A 37 -0.61 -4.74 -1.93
C PHE A 37 -0.44 -6.21 -1.58
N VAL A 38 -0.73 -6.55 -0.33
CA VAL A 38 -0.72 -7.91 0.19
C VAL A 38 -2.02 -8.18 0.92
N LEU A 39 -2.57 -9.37 0.71
CA LEU A 39 -3.66 -9.92 1.51
C LEU A 39 -3.05 -10.84 2.55
N LYS A 40 -3.37 -10.61 3.81
CA LYS A 40 -2.97 -11.48 4.92
C LYS A 40 -4.24 -12.11 5.50
N ASP A 41 -4.32 -13.44 5.48
CA ASP A 41 -5.46 -14.16 6.06
C ASP A 41 -5.35 -14.28 7.59
N GLU A 42 -6.37 -14.83 8.24
CA GLU A 42 -6.40 -15.04 9.69
C GLU A 42 -5.31 -16.02 10.19
N ASN A 43 -4.81 -16.88 9.31
CA ASN A 43 -3.71 -17.81 9.61
C ASN A 43 -2.32 -17.18 9.38
N GLY A 44 -2.27 -15.94 8.90
CA GLY A 44 -1.05 -15.22 8.60
C GLY A 44 -0.45 -15.51 7.21
N ASN A 45 -1.14 -16.26 6.34
CA ASN A 45 -0.67 -16.49 4.97
C ASN A 45 -0.75 -15.20 4.17
N ILE A 46 0.30 -14.93 3.38
CA ILE A 46 0.44 -13.71 2.61
C ILE A 46 0.32 -14.01 1.12
N THR A 47 -0.67 -13.39 0.47
CA THR A 47 -0.84 -13.39 -0.97
C THR A 47 -0.48 -12.01 -1.52
N TRP A 48 0.46 -11.97 -2.44
CA TRP A 48 0.88 -10.74 -3.11
C TRP A 48 -0.04 -10.37 -4.25
N GLN A 49 -0.18 -9.08 -4.53
CA GLN A 49 -0.82 -8.61 -5.76
C GLN A 49 -0.07 -9.14 -6.99
N ASP A 50 -0.83 -9.59 -7.97
CA ASP A 50 -0.30 -10.07 -9.25
C ASP A 50 0.29 -8.93 -10.10
N GLY A 51 1.00 -9.29 -11.17
CA GLY A 51 1.53 -8.31 -12.14
C GLY A 51 2.77 -7.53 -11.70
N GLU A 52 2.98 -6.35 -12.28
CA GLU A 52 4.12 -5.48 -11.99
C GLU A 52 3.97 -4.75 -10.65
N ASN A 53 5.06 -4.11 -10.18
CA ASN A 53 5.02 -3.27 -8.99
C ASN A 53 4.23 -1.98 -9.25
N ASN A 54 3.41 -1.56 -8.29
CA ASN A 54 2.84 -0.22 -8.31
C ASN A 54 3.96 0.80 -8.12
N ARG A 55 3.85 1.93 -8.83
CA ARG A 55 4.79 3.04 -8.76
C ARG A 55 4.06 4.32 -8.41
N TYR A 56 4.59 5.07 -7.44
CA TYR A 56 4.02 6.35 -7.05
C TYR A 56 5.13 7.34 -6.66
N LYS A 57 4.99 8.59 -7.11
CA LYS A 57 5.81 9.71 -6.65
C LYS A 57 5.00 10.56 -5.67
N THR A 58 5.48 10.69 -4.44
CA THR A 58 4.83 11.57 -3.45
C THR A 58 4.97 13.05 -3.87
N PRO A 59 3.97 13.89 -3.56
CA PRO A 59 4.08 15.32 -3.82
C PRO A 59 5.18 15.95 -2.95
N LEU A 60 5.63 17.15 -3.34
CA LEU A 60 6.59 17.93 -2.55
C LEU A 60 5.98 18.41 -1.22
N ASN A 61 4.68 18.66 -1.19
CA ASN A 61 3.95 19.19 -0.06
C ASN A 61 2.48 18.74 -0.08
N GLY A 62 1.87 18.69 1.10
CA GLY A 62 0.45 18.37 1.25
C GLY A 62 0.13 16.88 1.10
N GLU A 63 -1.07 16.60 0.63
CA GLU A 63 -1.62 15.25 0.49
C GLU A 63 -1.54 14.76 -0.95
N GLY A 64 -1.21 13.48 -1.12
CA GLY A 64 -1.19 12.80 -2.39
C GLY A 64 -2.21 11.67 -2.41
N ASN A 65 -2.87 11.47 -3.54
CA ASN A 65 -3.83 10.39 -3.73
C ASN A 65 -3.30 9.37 -4.74
N TYR A 66 -3.43 8.09 -4.42
CA TYR A 66 -3.12 6.98 -5.30
C TYR A 66 -4.30 6.00 -5.31
N LYS A 67 -4.75 5.59 -6.49
CA LYS A 67 -5.85 4.65 -6.68
C LYS A 67 -5.48 3.63 -7.74
N THR A 68 -5.75 2.37 -7.46
CA THR A 68 -5.58 1.26 -8.41
C THR A 68 -6.67 0.20 -8.19
N ALA A 69 -6.69 -0.81 -9.05
CA ALA A 69 -7.45 -2.04 -8.87
C ALA A 69 -6.47 -3.19 -8.61
N TRP A 70 -6.89 -4.17 -7.80
CA TRP A 70 -6.13 -5.39 -7.55
C TRP A 70 -6.18 -6.29 -8.78
#